data_AF-A0A935J8F2-F1
#
_entry.id   AF-A0A935J8F2-F1
#
_cell.length_a   1.000
_cell.length_b   1.000
_cell.length_c   1.000
_cell.angle_alpha   90.00
_cell.angle_beta   90.00
_cell.angle_gamma   90.00
#
_symmetry.space_group_name_H-M   'P 1'
#
loop_
_entity.id
_entity.type
_entity.pdbx_description
1 polymer ?
#
loop_
_entity_poly.entity_id
_entity_poly.type
_entity_poly.pdbx_seq_one_letter_code
_entity_poly.pdbx_strand_id
1 'polypeptide(L)' 'MTKLKPVAILAIATAIIILGSELGEQLSVPGIHGVIPSAEAIVGRPLTPVSYAGVARRTVRRCAVGVYYC' A
#
# COMPACT_ATOMS: atom_id res chain seq x y z
N MET A 1 15.33 31.80 -15.65
CA MET A 1 14.13 31.12 -16.20
C MET A 1 13.36 30.49 -15.05
N THR A 2 12.22 31.04 -14.65
CA THR A 2 11.42 30.53 -13.53
C THR A 2 10.77 29.21 -13.94
N LYS A 3 11.36 28.08 -13.52
CA LYS A 3 10.90 26.71 -13.82
C LYS A 3 9.57 26.34 -13.12
N LEU A 4 8.82 27.31 -12.62
CA LEU A 4 7.66 27.10 -11.76
C LEU A 4 6.49 26.45 -12.51
N LYS A 5 6.22 26.87 -13.75
CA LYS A 5 5.14 26.31 -14.58
C LYS A 5 5.33 24.82 -14.92
N PRO A 6 6.49 24.36 -15.44
CA PRO A 6 6.68 22.95 -15.74
C PRO A 6 6.71 22.08 -14.48
N VAL A 7 7.25 22.60 -13.36
CA VAL A 7 7.25 21.88 -12.08
C VAL A 7 5.81 21.69 -11.56
N ALA A 8 4.97 22.71 -11.63
CA ALA A 8 3.57 22.59 -11.24
C ALA A 8 2.79 21.57 -12.08
N ILE A 9 3.02 21.55 -13.40
CA ILE A 9 2.36 20.58 -14.30
C ILE A 9 2.80 19.15 -13.96
N LEU A 10 4.08 18.92 -13.71
CA LEU A 10 4.60 17.61 -13.32
C LEU A 10 4.05 17.16 -11.96
N ALA A 11 3.95 18.07 -10.99
CA ALA A 11 3.39 17.77 -9.68
C ALA A 11 1.90 17.37 -9.77
N ILE A 12 1.12 18.06 -10.60
CA ILE A 12 -0.29 17.73 -10.81
C ILE A 12 -0.43 16.38 -11.52
N ALA A 13 0.35 16.14 -12.57
CA ALA A 13 0.30 14.88 -13.31
C ALA A 13 0.65 13.67 -12.42
N THR A 14 1.67 13.79 -11.58
CA THR A 14 2.06 12.73 -10.63
C THR A 14 0.98 12.51 -9.57
N ALA A 15 0.36 13.57 -9.04
CA ALA A 15 -0.73 13.45 -8.08
C ALA A 15 -1.96 12.72 -8.68
N ILE A 16 -2.32 13.01 -9.93
CA ILE A 16 -3.44 12.34 -10.62
C ILE A 16 -3.16 10.85 -10.81
N ILE A 17 -1.92 10.48 -11.17
CA ILE A 17 -1.54 9.07 -11.34
C ILE A 17 -1.66 8.32 -10.02
N ILE A 18 -1.11 8.87 -8.93
CA ILE A 18 -1.15 8.24 -7.61
C ILE A 18 -2.60 8.08 -7.15
N LEU A 19 -3.41 9.14 -7.23
CA LEU A 19 -4.79 9.11 -6.77
C LEU A 19 -5.67 8.17 -7.62
N GLY A 20 -5.43 8.13 -8.94
CA GLY A 20 -6.13 7.24 -9.86
C GLY A 20 -5.83 5.77 -9.61
N SER A 21 -4.58 5.42 -9.27
CA SER A 21 -4.19 4.05 -8.92
C SER A 21 -4.87 3.54 -7.65
N GLU A 22 -4.95 4.37 -6.60
CA GLU A 22 -5.63 4.01 -5.35
C GLU A 22 -7.14 3.80 -5.55
N LEU A 23 -7.80 4.68 -6.32
CA LEU A 23 -9.22 4.51 -6.67
C LEU A 23 -9.44 3.25 -7.53
N GLY A 24 -8.56 2.98 -8.50
CA GLY A 24 -8.63 1.79 -9.33
C GLY A 24 -8.50 0.49 -8.55
N GLU A 25 -7.64 0.45 -7.52
CA GLU A 25 -7.55 -0.71 -6.63
C GLU A 25 -8.81 -0.85 -5.75
N GLN A 26 -9.38 0.25 -5.22
CA GLN A 26 -10.62 0.18 -4.44
C GLN A 26 -11.82 -0.34 -5.27
N LEU A 27 -11.84 -0.03 -6.57
CA LEU A 27 -12.84 -0.55 -7.52
C LEU A 27 -12.51 -1.96 -8.07
N SER A 28 -11.42 -2.59 -7.60
CA SER A 28 -10.97 -3.93 -8.01
C SER A 28 -10.80 -4.08 -9.53
N VAL A 29 -10.31 -3.03 -10.20
CA VAL A 29 -10.09 -3.06 -11.65
C VAL A 29 -8.90 -3.96 -11.97
N PRO A 30 -9.07 -5.05 -12.75
CA PRO A 30 -7.98 -5.98 -13.03
C PRO A 30 -6.83 -5.28 -13.76
N GLY A 31 -5.62 -5.38 -13.19
CA GLY A 31 -4.40 -4.78 -13.74
C GLY A 31 -4.00 -3.44 -13.10
N ILE A 32 -4.89 -2.77 -12.36
CA ILE A 32 -4.56 -1.55 -11.61
C ILE A 32 -4.26 -1.93 -10.17
N HIS A 33 -3.01 -1.73 -9.76
CA HIS A 33 -2.55 -1.93 -8.39
C HIS A 33 -2.27 -0.55 -7.83
N GLY A 34 -2.73 -0.32 -6.61
CA GLY A 34 -2.44 0.85 -5.80
C GLY A 34 -0.95 0.89 -5.48
N VAL A 35 -0.53 2.07 -5.08
CA VAL A 35 0.87 2.36 -4.78
C VAL A 35 1.25 1.70 -3.44
N ILE A 36 0.26 1.50 -2.56
CA ILE A 36 0.42 0.84 -1.27
C ILE A 36 -0.01 -0.63 -1.39
N PRO A 37 0.89 -1.60 -1.25
CA PRO A 37 0.49 -3.00 -1.28
C PRO A 37 -0.42 -3.34 -0.11
N SER A 38 -1.58 -3.92 -0.39
CA SER A 38 -2.49 -4.42 0.64
C SER A 38 -1.80 -5.55 1.43
N ALA A 39 -1.59 -5.32 2.73
CA ALA A 39 -1.01 -6.31 3.63
C ALA A 39 -2.10 -7.25 4.16
N GLU A 40 -2.76 -8.00 3.27
CA GLU A 40 -3.76 -8.96 3.70
C GLU A 40 -3.11 -10.25 4.21
N ALA A 41 -3.43 -10.60 5.46
CA ALA A 41 -3.05 -11.87 6.04
C ALA A 41 -4.02 -12.97 5.57
N ILE A 42 -3.80 -13.49 4.37
CA ILE A 42 -4.55 -14.63 3.84
C ILE A 42 -4.25 -15.86 4.70
N VAL A 43 -5.26 -16.51 5.27
CA VAL A 43 -5.09 -17.75 6.05
C VAL A 43 -4.67 -18.89 5.11
N GLY A 44 -3.54 -19.55 5.37
CA GLY A 44 -3.10 -20.73 4.62
C GLY A 44 -2.13 -20.47 3.45
N ARG A 45 -1.63 -19.23 3.27
CA ARG A 45 -0.44 -18.99 2.44
C ARG A 45 0.76 -19.66 3.15
N PRO A 46 1.76 -20.21 2.44
CA PRO A 46 2.85 -20.98 3.06
C PRO A 46 3.55 -20.32 4.26
N LEU A 47 3.48 -18.98 4.38
CA LEU A 47 4.09 -18.21 5.47
C LEU A 47 3.09 -17.57 6.45
N THR A 48 1.78 -17.74 6.25
CA THR A 48 0.74 -17.24 7.15
C THR A 48 0.15 -18.38 7.98
N PRO A 49 0.21 -18.30 9.32
CA PRO A 49 -0.37 -19.35 10.16
C PRO A 49 -1.88 -19.44 9.92
N VAL A 50 -2.43 -20.64 10.10
CA VAL A 50 -3.86 -20.93 9.93
C VAL A 50 -4.74 -20.17 10.94
N SER A 51 -4.13 -19.54 11.97
CA SER A 51 -4.83 -18.80 13.02
C SER A 51 -4.69 -17.29 12.87
N TYR A 52 -5.81 -16.60 12.68
CA TYR A 52 -5.88 -15.13 12.69
C TYR A 52 -5.32 -14.52 13.98
N ALA A 53 -5.67 -15.11 15.13
CA ALA A 53 -5.15 -14.68 16.43
C ALA A 53 -3.63 -14.89 16.56
N GLY A 54 -3.06 -15.88 15.85
CA GLY A 54 -1.61 -16.08 15.76
C GLY A 54 -0.93 -15.02 14.89
N VAL A 55 -1.53 -14.66 13.76
CA VAL A 55 -1.02 -13.58 12.89
C VAL A 55 -1.00 -12.27 13.66
N ALA A 56 -2.13 -11.87 14.26
CA ALA A 56 -2.24 -10.61 15.00
C ALA A 56 -1.15 -10.47 16.08
N ARG A 57 -0.95 -11.52 16.89
CA ARG A 57 0.11 -11.53 17.92
C ARG A 57 1.52 -11.41 17.32
N ARG A 58 1.79 -12.07 16.20
CA ARG A 58 3.10 -12.00 15.53
C ARG A 58 3.35 -10.61 14.93
N THR A 59 2.32 -10.01 14.32
CA THR A 59 2.37 -8.65 13.79
C THR A 59 2.63 -7.65 14.92
N VAL A 60 1.86 -7.69 16.02
CA VAL A 60 2.06 -6.81 17.19
C VAL A 60 3.48 -6.92 17.75
N ARG A 61 4.02 -8.13 17.89
CA ARG A 61 5.39 -8.31 18.34
C ARG A 61 6.42 -7.71 17.38
N ARG A 62 6.21 -7.84 16.06
CA ARG A 62 7.09 -7.25 15.03
C ARG A 62 7.03 -5.73 15.01
N CYS A 63 5.84 -5.16 15.18
CA CYS A 63 5.65 -3.72 15.36
C CYS A 63 6.44 -3.22 16.58
N ALA A 64 6.30 -3.89 17.72
CA ALA A 64 6.96 -3.49 18.96
C ALA A 64 8.50 -3.47 18.87
N VAL A 65 9.09 -4.34 18.05
CA VAL A 65 10.55 -4.37 17.79
C VAL A 65 10.97 -3.54 16.56
N GLY A 66 10.06 -2.73 16.00
CA GLY A 66 10.35 -1.80 14.92
C GLY A 66 10.55 -2.44 13.54
N VAL A 67 10.11 -3.69 13.34
CA VAL A 67 10.23 -4.37 12.04
C VAL A 67 9.24 -3.82 11.01
N TYR A 68 8.09 -3.33 11.48
CA TYR A 68 7.08 -2.69 10.65
C TYR A 68 6.72 -1.33 11.23
N TYR A 69 6.37 -0.38 10.35
CA TYR A 69 5.67 0.84 10.72
C TYR A 69 4.23 0.50 11.03
N CYS A 70 3.97 0.45 12.33
CA CYS A 70 2.67 0.37 12.96
C CYS A 70 2.58 1.61 13.87
#